data_AF-A0A9D0KV12-F1
#
_entry.id   AF-A0A9D0KV12-F1
#
_cell.length_a   1.000
_cell.length_b   1.000
_cell.length_c   1.000
_cell.angle_alpha   90.00
_cell.angle_beta   90.00
_cell.angle_gamma   90.00
#
_symmetry.space_group_name_H-M   'P 1'
#
loop_
_entity.id
_entity.type
_entity.pdbx_description
1 polymer ?
#
loop_
_entity_poly.entity_id
_entity_poly.type
_entity_poly.pdbx_seq_one_letter_code
_entity_poly.pdbx_strand_id
1 'polypeptide(L)'
;MAFDLTVKYAGEGGEGVISAGDFTMRAASNLGYEVVTFKSFPAEIKGGYALSQVRMSDQKILSQGDGFDILVAFNGEAYEVNKPLLGKGKVLIWDGPEGGDFEPDLEELEKMGVFVYAVPMSKLAKEEVGAYITKNVIAMASVFELFGFPMEVLKNEIVKKFTAKGEDVVNLNFKAIEVAQNYIKEHIKKIDPYKVPGPLPKKDVIIVEGNEAIALGAAVAGVKVFAAYPITPATTVGNYLSPLILKTGGFVYQSEDEISSMAAIIGASFAGVKAMTATSGPGISLMQELIDLASMTELPTVIVDVQRAGPSTGMPTKHEQADLFAA
;
A
#
# COMPACT_ATOMS: atom_id res chain seq x y z
N MET A 1 -4.19 -25.84 11.16
CA MET A 1 -5.05 -24.70 10.78
C MET A 1 -4.40 -24.04 9.58
N ALA A 2 -5.19 -23.41 8.70
CA ALA A 2 -4.64 -22.57 7.63
C ALA A 2 -3.82 -21.43 8.25
N PHE A 3 -2.74 -21.04 7.58
CA PHE A 3 -1.93 -19.91 7.98
C PHE A 3 -2.57 -18.63 7.46
N ASP A 4 -2.81 -17.66 8.34
CA ASP A 4 -3.31 -16.33 8.01
C ASP A 4 -2.68 -15.36 9.02
N LEU A 5 -2.02 -14.33 8.51
CA LEU A 5 -1.29 -13.37 9.32
C LEU A 5 -1.42 -11.98 8.73
N THR A 6 -1.80 -11.01 9.56
CA THR A 6 -1.88 -9.60 9.17
C THR A 6 -0.90 -8.75 9.95
N VAL A 7 0.06 -8.16 9.23
CA VAL A 7 1.05 -7.23 9.76
C VAL A 7 0.65 -5.82 9.37
N LYS A 8 0.54 -4.93 10.34
CA LYS A 8 0.29 -3.50 10.14
C LYS A 8 1.52 -2.71 10.56
N TYR A 9 2.08 -1.96 9.62
CA TYR A 9 3.07 -0.93 9.87
C TYR A 9 2.35 0.41 9.99
N ALA A 10 2.66 1.19 11.02
CA ALA A 10 2.04 2.48 11.25
C ALA A 10 3.06 3.47 11.82
N GLY A 11 2.98 4.73 11.40
CA GLY A 11 3.94 5.76 11.78
C GLY A 11 3.75 7.06 11.02
N GLU A 12 4.75 7.94 11.11
CA GLU A 12 4.78 9.21 10.38
C GLU A 12 5.05 8.99 8.88
N GLY A 13 4.31 9.71 8.04
CA GLY A 13 4.54 9.79 6.60
C GLY A 13 5.96 10.29 6.31
N GLY A 14 6.75 9.50 5.58
CA GLY A 14 8.15 9.80 5.27
C GLY A 14 9.15 8.90 6.00
N GLU A 15 8.76 8.22 7.09
CA GLU A 15 9.62 7.24 7.77
C GLU A 15 9.70 5.89 7.05
N GLY A 16 9.03 5.73 5.91
CA GLY A 16 9.05 4.49 5.14
C GLY A 16 8.02 3.44 5.60
N VAL A 17 6.91 3.87 6.22
CA VAL A 17 5.79 2.98 6.61
C VAL A 17 5.19 2.25 5.41
N ILE A 18 4.89 2.99 4.33
CA ILE A 18 4.33 2.42 3.10
C ILE A 18 5.31 1.45 2.44
N SER A 19 6.59 1.84 2.36
CA SER A 19 7.62 0.99 1.78
C SER A 19 7.85 -0.28 2.60
N ALA A 20 7.76 -0.21 3.93
CA ALA A 20 7.87 -1.39 4.79
C ALA A 20 6.80 -2.45 4.46
N GLY A 21 5.55 -2.02 4.28
CA GLY A 21 4.49 -2.92 3.83
C GLY A 21 4.72 -3.43 2.39
N ASP A 22 5.15 -2.58 1.45
CA ASP A 22 5.41 -3.02 0.07
C ASP A 22 6.53 -4.08 -0.01
N PHE A 23 7.60 -3.94 0.77
CA PHE A 23 8.68 -4.93 0.87
C PHE A 23 8.18 -6.24 1.49
N THR A 24 7.40 -6.15 2.58
CA THR A 24 6.83 -7.32 3.26
C THR A 24 5.86 -8.07 2.34
N MET A 25 5.03 -7.36 1.60
CA MET A 25 4.13 -7.90 0.59
C MET A 25 4.89 -8.64 -0.51
N ARG A 26 5.91 -8.02 -1.10
CA ARG A 26 6.74 -8.66 -2.15
C ARG A 26 7.46 -9.88 -1.62
N ALA A 27 7.97 -9.82 -0.40
CA ALA A 27 8.63 -10.95 0.23
C ALA A 27 7.66 -12.11 0.48
N ALA A 28 6.46 -11.85 1.01
CA ALA A 28 5.44 -12.87 1.20
C ALA A 28 5.00 -13.50 -0.13
N SER A 29 4.79 -12.70 -1.17
CA SER A 29 4.45 -13.21 -2.51
C SER A 29 5.59 -14.06 -3.11
N ASN A 30 6.85 -13.65 -2.97
CA ASN A 30 8.02 -14.45 -3.40
C ASN A 30 8.16 -15.79 -2.65
N LEU A 31 7.62 -15.86 -1.43
CA LEU A 31 7.52 -17.08 -0.63
C LEU A 31 6.30 -17.95 -0.99
N GLY A 32 5.49 -17.55 -1.97
CA GLY A 32 4.34 -18.32 -2.47
C GLY A 32 3.02 -18.08 -1.73
N TYR A 33 2.99 -17.12 -0.79
CA TYR A 33 1.76 -16.74 -0.09
C TYR A 33 0.85 -15.87 -0.97
N GLU A 34 -0.45 -16.02 -0.75
CA GLU A 34 -1.44 -15.05 -1.22
C GLU A 34 -1.32 -13.78 -0.37
N VAL A 35 -1.46 -12.61 -0.99
CA VAL A 35 -1.30 -11.33 -0.31
C VAL A 35 -2.43 -10.36 -0.65
N VAL A 36 -2.96 -9.68 0.35
CA VAL A 36 -3.82 -8.50 0.18
C VAL A 36 -3.23 -7.38 1.01
N THR A 37 -3.12 -6.19 0.41
CA THR A 37 -2.58 -5.01 1.09
C THR A 37 -3.55 -3.86 1.08
N PHE A 38 -3.41 -3.02 2.09
CA PHE A 38 -4.10 -1.75 2.18
C PHE A 38 -3.17 -0.69 2.74
N LYS A 39 -3.25 0.51 2.19
CA LYS A 39 -2.38 1.61 2.57
C LYS A 39 -3.23 2.86 2.70
N SER A 40 -2.96 3.63 3.76
CA SER A 40 -3.49 4.97 3.92
C SER A 40 -2.32 5.94 3.95
N PHE A 41 -2.38 6.91 3.06
CA PHE A 41 -1.49 8.06 3.09
C PHE A 41 -2.01 9.10 4.09
N PRO A 42 -1.14 9.95 4.62
CA PRO A 42 -1.57 11.08 5.43
C PRO A 42 -2.51 12.00 4.65
N ALA A 43 -3.37 12.71 5.38
CA ALA A 43 -4.28 13.68 4.78
C ALA A 43 -3.54 14.90 4.21
N GLU A 44 -2.38 15.25 4.78
CA GLU A 44 -1.53 16.34 4.32
C GLU A 44 -0.33 15.83 3.51
N ILE A 45 0.03 16.57 2.46
CA ILE A 45 1.24 16.29 1.66
C ILE A 45 2.52 16.40 2.52
N LYS A 46 2.47 17.23 3.58
CA LYS A 46 3.63 17.53 4.42
C LYS A 46 4.00 16.41 5.41
N GLY A 47 3.11 15.45 5.66
CA GLY A 47 3.33 14.41 6.67
C GLY A 47 2.06 14.08 7.44
N GLY A 48 2.22 13.33 8.51
CA GLY A 48 1.18 12.81 9.39
C GLY A 48 1.06 11.29 9.33
N TYR A 49 0.14 10.76 10.12
CA TYR A 49 -0.13 9.33 10.23
C TYR A 49 -0.31 8.63 8.87
N ALA A 50 0.57 7.66 8.62
CA ALA A 50 0.52 6.73 7.51
C ALA A 50 0.37 5.30 8.04
N LEU A 51 -0.28 4.44 7.25
CA LEU A 51 -0.37 3.02 7.56
C LEU A 51 -0.17 2.16 6.31
N SER A 52 0.42 0.98 6.50
CA SER A 52 0.51 -0.07 5.50
C SER A 52 0.21 -1.41 6.15
N GLN A 53 -0.86 -2.05 5.71
CA GLN A 53 -1.31 -3.35 6.19
C GLN A 53 -1.07 -4.41 5.11
N VAL A 54 -0.49 -5.53 5.52
CA VAL A 54 -0.20 -6.68 4.68
C VAL A 54 -0.81 -7.91 5.34
N ARG A 55 -1.85 -8.47 4.72
CA ARG A 55 -2.40 -9.77 5.07
C ARG A 55 -1.85 -10.82 4.13
N MET A 56 -1.38 -11.93 4.69
CA MET A 56 -0.80 -13.05 3.94
C MET A 56 -1.37 -14.37 4.42
N SER A 57 -1.60 -15.30 3.49
CA SER A 57 -2.15 -16.62 3.81
C SER A 57 -1.65 -17.68 2.83
N ASP A 58 -1.69 -18.95 3.28
CA ASP A 58 -1.52 -20.13 2.43
C ASP A 58 -2.78 -20.45 1.60
N GLN A 59 -3.88 -19.73 1.86
CA GLN A 59 -5.15 -19.81 1.14
C GLN A 59 -5.49 -18.50 0.43
N LYS A 60 -6.47 -18.54 -0.47
CA LYS A 60 -6.95 -17.36 -1.19
C LYS A 60 -7.57 -16.35 -0.22
N ILE A 61 -7.11 -15.12 -0.27
CA ILE A 61 -7.63 -13.99 0.51
C ILE A 61 -8.40 -13.06 -0.41
N LEU A 62 -9.57 -12.59 0.03
CA LEU A 62 -10.45 -11.70 -0.75
C LEU A 62 -10.66 -10.33 -0.09
N SER A 63 -10.14 -10.11 1.11
CA SER A 63 -10.33 -8.87 1.87
C SER A 63 -9.17 -8.61 2.83
N GLN A 64 -9.12 -7.40 3.37
CA GLN A 64 -8.11 -6.97 4.33
C GLN A 64 -8.23 -7.69 5.70
N GLY A 65 -9.36 -8.35 5.97
CA GLY A 65 -9.70 -8.90 7.28
C GLY A 65 -10.23 -7.84 8.25
N ASP A 66 -10.56 -8.26 9.48
CA ASP A 66 -11.20 -7.41 10.50
C ASP A 66 -10.19 -6.51 11.26
N GLY A 67 -8.89 -6.70 11.07
CA GLY A 67 -7.87 -5.95 11.78
C GLY A 67 -6.47 -6.46 11.50
N PHE A 68 -5.61 -6.42 12.51
CA PHE A 68 -4.23 -6.92 12.47
C PHE A 68 -3.95 -7.89 13.60
N ASP A 69 -3.01 -8.81 13.33
CA ASP A 69 -2.40 -9.70 14.32
C ASP A 69 -1.18 -9.04 14.95
N ILE A 70 -0.38 -8.36 14.12
CA ILE A 70 0.88 -7.71 14.52
C ILE A 70 0.80 -6.24 14.15
N LEU A 71 1.00 -5.36 15.13
CA LEU A 71 1.22 -3.93 14.95
C LEU A 71 2.71 -3.63 15.11
N VAL A 72 3.28 -2.94 14.14
CA VAL A 72 4.61 -2.34 14.20
C VAL A 72 4.42 -0.83 14.28
N ALA A 73 4.50 -0.29 15.49
CA ALA A 73 4.31 1.12 15.78
C ALA A 73 5.67 1.85 15.76
N PHE A 74 5.84 2.74 14.79
CA PHE A 74 7.08 3.51 14.64
C PHE A 74 7.14 4.70 15.60
N ASN A 75 6.00 5.19 16.09
CA ASN A 75 5.90 6.34 16.97
C ASN A 75 4.65 6.27 17.85
N GLY A 76 4.53 7.21 18.80
CA GLY A 76 3.41 7.29 19.74
C GLY A 76 2.06 7.51 19.07
N GLU A 77 1.99 8.36 18.04
CA GLU A 77 0.75 8.58 17.28
C GLU A 77 0.23 7.27 16.69
N ALA A 78 1.11 6.46 16.09
CA ALA A 78 0.74 5.19 15.52
C ALA A 78 0.26 4.17 16.55
N TYR A 79 0.85 4.19 17.75
CA TYR A 79 0.37 3.40 18.87
C TYR A 79 -1.03 3.84 19.31
N GLU A 80 -1.23 5.12 19.60
CA GLU A 80 -2.51 5.65 20.11
C GLU A 80 -3.67 5.41 19.14
N VAL A 81 -3.46 5.65 17.84
CA VAL A 81 -4.50 5.41 16.80
C VAL A 81 -4.93 3.94 16.75
N ASN A 82 -4.01 3.01 17.01
CA ASN A 82 -4.28 1.57 16.92
C ASN A 82 -4.52 0.89 18.27
N LYS A 83 -4.30 1.58 19.41
CA LYS A 83 -4.50 1.06 20.76
C LYS A 83 -5.89 0.42 20.96
N PRO A 84 -7.00 1.02 20.48
CA PRO A 84 -8.34 0.40 20.62
C PRO A 84 -8.49 -0.95 19.91
N LEU A 85 -7.63 -1.24 18.94
CA LEU A 85 -7.63 -2.51 18.19
C LEU A 85 -6.65 -3.53 18.78
N LEU A 86 -5.83 -3.18 19.77
CA LEU A 86 -5.00 -4.13 20.49
C LEU A 86 -5.85 -4.97 21.46
N GLY A 87 -5.45 -6.21 21.69
CA GLY A 87 -6.16 -7.13 22.57
C GLY A 87 -5.55 -8.51 22.58
N LYS A 88 -6.27 -9.45 23.19
CA LYS A 88 -5.76 -10.81 23.45
C LYS A 88 -5.22 -11.48 22.19
N GLY A 89 -3.99 -11.97 22.28
CA GLY A 89 -3.31 -12.71 21.24
C GLY A 89 -2.57 -11.84 20.22
N LYS A 90 -2.81 -10.53 20.18
CA LYS A 90 -2.13 -9.62 19.25
C LYS A 90 -0.71 -9.31 19.70
N VAL A 91 0.12 -8.89 18.76
CA VAL A 91 1.50 -8.50 18.99
C VAL A 91 1.68 -7.01 18.76
N LEU A 92 2.36 -6.34 19.69
CA LEU A 92 2.88 -4.98 19.53
C LEU A 92 4.40 -5.04 19.44
N ILE A 93 4.95 -4.56 18.32
CA ILE A 93 6.37 -4.21 18.19
C ILE A 93 6.43 -2.68 18.20
N TRP A 94 7.16 -2.11 19.15
CA TRP A 94 7.22 -0.66 19.33
C TRP A 94 8.65 -0.15 19.40
N ASP A 95 8.83 1.12 19.00
CA ASP A 95 10.11 1.81 19.01
C ASP A 95 10.53 2.21 20.43
N GLY A 96 11.31 1.37 21.11
CA GLY A 96 11.85 1.65 22.45
C GLY A 96 12.50 0.44 23.13
N PRO A 97 12.86 0.52 24.43
CA PRO A 97 12.54 1.59 25.38
C PRO A 97 13.38 2.86 25.23
N GLU A 98 14.46 2.80 24.44
CA GLU A 98 15.32 3.95 24.17
C GLU A 98 15.16 4.46 22.74
N GLY A 99 15.22 5.78 22.55
CA GLY A 99 15.22 6.43 21.24
C GLY A 99 13.84 6.62 20.60
N GLY A 100 12.80 6.00 21.12
CA GLY A 100 11.39 6.25 20.77
C GLY A 100 10.83 7.52 21.42
N ASP A 101 9.62 7.91 20.97
CA ASP A 101 8.89 9.08 21.46
C ASP A 101 7.73 8.75 22.41
N PHE A 102 7.53 7.48 22.74
CA PHE A 102 6.47 7.00 23.63
C PHE A 102 6.91 5.76 24.39
N GLU A 103 6.20 5.45 25.46
CA GLU A 103 6.33 4.19 26.20
C GLU A 103 4.90 3.68 26.50
N PRO A 104 4.52 2.47 26.03
CA PRO A 104 3.20 1.93 26.31
C PRO A 104 3.08 1.43 27.76
N ASP A 105 1.88 1.45 28.32
CA ASP A 105 1.59 0.82 29.61
C ASP A 105 1.67 -0.71 29.48
N LEU A 106 2.84 -1.27 29.83
CA LEU A 106 3.11 -2.70 29.70
C LEU A 106 2.21 -3.56 30.60
N GLU A 107 1.83 -3.06 31.78
CA GLU A 107 0.93 -3.80 32.68
C GLU A 107 -0.49 -3.86 32.12
N GLU A 108 -0.98 -2.77 31.53
CA GLU A 108 -2.27 -2.73 30.85
C GLU A 108 -2.29 -3.70 29.66
N LEU A 109 -1.26 -3.65 28.81
CA LEU A 109 -1.15 -4.51 27.63
C LEU A 109 -1.05 -6.00 28.01
N GLU A 110 -0.31 -6.35 29.06
CA GLU A 110 -0.25 -7.72 29.57
C GLU A 110 -1.63 -8.18 30.08
N LYS A 111 -2.36 -7.35 30.83
CA LYS A 111 -3.74 -7.65 31.27
C LYS A 111 -4.70 -7.83 30.10
N MET A 112 -4.49 -7.10 29.00
CA MET A 112 -5.24 -7.27 27.75
C MET A 112 -4.84 -8.54 26.99
N GLY A 113 -3.76 -9.22 27.38
CA GLY A 113 -3.23 -10.41 26.72
C GLY A 113 -2.49 -10.10 25.41
N VAL A 114 -1.91 -8.89 25.29
CA VAL A 114 -1.09 -8.48 24.15
C VAL A 114 0.35 -8.93 24.38
N PHE A 115 0.99 -9.51 23.37
CA PHE A 115 2.41 -9.80 23.39
C PHE A 115 3.19 -8.56 22.97
N VAL A 116 4.15 -8.11 23.77
CA VAL A 116 4.87 -6.85 23.52
C VAL A 116 6.35 -7.11 23.29
N TYR A 117 6.89 -6.53 22.23
CA TYR A 117 8.31 -6.53 21.90
C TYR A 117 8.82 -5.09 21.76
N ALA A 118 9.73 -4.72 22.65
CA ALA A 118 10.41 -3.43 22.59
C ALA A 118 11.63 -3.57 21.67
N VAL A 119 11.65 -2.81 20.58
CA VAL A 119 12.78 -2.74 19.65
C VAL A 119 13.16 -1.26 19.53
N PRO A 120 14.36 -0.82 19.94
CA PRO A 120 14.73 0.59 19.90
C PRO A 120 15.14 1.00 18.49
N MET A 121 14.20 0.94 17.54
CA MET A 121 14.38 1.12 16.10
C MET A 121 15.09 2.44 15.79
N SER A 122 14.65 3.53 16.41
CA SER A 122 15.22 4.87 16.22
C SER A 122 16.65 4.97 16.75
N LYS A 123 16.93 4.39 17.92
CA LYS A 123 18.28 4.36 18.50
C LYS A 123 19.23 3.54 17.62
N LEU A 124 18.84 2.32 17.26
CA LEU A 124 19.63 1.43 16.41
C LEU A 124 19.91 2.07 15.03
N ALA A 125 18.92 2.75 14.44
CA ALA A 125 19.10 3.44 13.17
C ALA A 125 20.13 4.59 13.27
N LYS A 126 20.10 5.36 14.36
CA LYS A 126 20.98 6.53 14.55
C LYS A 126 22.39 6.14 15.00
N GLU A 127 22.50 5.30 16.01
CA GLU A 127 23.76 5.05 16.73
C GLU A 127 24.54 3.89 16.12
N GLU A 128 23.88 2.77 15.84
CA GLU A 128 24.56 1.56 15.35
C GLU A 128 24.72 1.59 13.83
N VAL A 129 23.66 1.96 13.11
CA VAL A 129 23.71 2.05 11.63
C VAL A 129 24.37 3.34 11.18
N GLY A 130 24.01 4.48 11.79
CA GLY A 130 24.47 5.82 11.42
C GLY A 130 23.53 6.57 10.47
N ALA A 131 22.30 6.07 10.25
CA ALA A 131 21.34 6.65 9.32
C ALA A 131 19.89 6.41 9.75
N TYR A 132 19.21 7.47 10.23
CA TYR A 132 17.82 7.39 10.70
C TYR A 132 16.82 6.85 9.66
N ILE A 133 17.06 7.11 8.37
CA ILE A 133 16.21 6.62 7.26
C ILE A 133 16.12 5.09 7.20
N THR A 134 16.99 4.36 7.90
CA THR A 134 16.96 2.89 7.98
C THR A 134 16.07 2.34 9.10
N LYS A 135 15.38 3.20 9.87
CA LYS A 135 14.43 2.81 10.91
C LYS A 135 13.39 1.80 10.40
N ASN A 136 12.83 2.03 9.21
CA ASN A 136 11.89 1.10 8.59
C ASN A 136 12.49 -0.27 8.26
N VAL A 137 13.77 -0.33 7.92
CA VAL A 137 14.48 -1.59 7.65
C VAL A 137 14.68 -2.37 8.94
N ILE A 138 15.06 -1.70 10.03
CA ILE A 138 15.13 -2.33 11.36
C ILE A 138 13.77 -2.88 11.76
N ALA A 139 12.70 -2.11 11.55
CA ALA A 139 11.33 -2.55 11.82
C ALA A 139 10.94 -3.80 11.01
N MET A 140 11.21 -3.81 9.70
CA MET A 140 10.97 -4.97 8.84
C MET A 140 11.81 -6.19 9.25
N ALA A 141 13.11 -5.99 9.48
CA ALA A 141 14.02 -7.06 9.88
C ALA A 141 13.61 -7.68 11.22
N SER A 142 13.10 -6.87 12.14
CA SER A 142 12.55 -7.33 13.43
C SER A 142 11.35 -8.24 13.23
N VAL A 143 10.40 -7.87 12.36
CA VAL A 143 9.27 -8.76 11.98
C VAL A 143 9.80 -10.05 11.35
N PHE A 144 10.77 -9.96 10.44
CA PHE A 144 11.29 -11.13 9.74
C PHE A 144 11.98 -12.11 10.68
N GLU A 145 12.80 -11.61 11.60
CA GLU A 145 13.49 -12.42 12.60
C GLU A 145 12.51 -13.02 13.61
N LEU A 146 11.59 -12.23 14.17
CA LEU A 146 10.64 -12.69 15.19
C LEU A 146 9.69 -13.78 14.66
N PHE A 147 9.15 -13.62 13.45
CA PHE A 147 8.13 -14.53 12.93
C PHE A 147 8.68 -15.60 11.98
N GLY A 148 10.00 -15.66 11.81
CA GLY A 148 10.68 -16.71 11.05
C GLY A 148 10.56 -16.59 9.54
N PHE A 149 10.46 -15.37 9.00
CA PHE A 149 10.57 -15.15 7.57
C PHE A 149 12.03 -15.33 7.12
N PRO A 150 12.31 -15.98 5.98
CA PRO A 150 13.67 -16.06 5.45
C PRO A 150 14.22 -14.67 5.10
N MET A 151 15.22 -14.22 5.86
CA MET A 151 15.80 -12.87 5.72
C MET A 151 16.37 -12.59 4.32
N GLU A 152 16.84 -13.63 3.63
CA GLU A 152 17.34 -13.54 2.25
C GLU A 152 16.29 -12.99 1.28
N VAL A 153 15.00 -13.20 1.53
CA VAL A 153 13.94 -12.63 0.68
C VAL A 153 13.88 -11.11 0.83
N LEU A 154 14.00 -10.59 2.06
CA LEU A 154 14.05 -9.14 2.29
C LEU A 154 15.29 -8.52 1.66
N LYS A 155 16.46 -9.16 1.84
CA LYS A 155 17.71 -8.69 1.23
C LYS A 155 17.61 -8.61 -0.29
N ASN A 156 17.05 -9.65 -0.94
CA ASN A 156 16.85 -9.67 -2.38
C ASN A 156 15.95 -8.53 -2.88
N GLU A 157 14.87 -8.21 -2.15
CA GLU A 157 14.00 -7.10 -2.50
C GLU A 157 14.68 -5.73 -2.30
N ILE A 158 15.49 -5.57 -1.26
CA ILE A 158 16.32 -4.37 -1.03
C ILE A 158 17.29 -4.16 -2.19
N VAL A 159 18.00 -5.21 -2.64
CA VAL A 159 18.90 -5.14 -3.80
C VAL A 159 18.10 -4.66 -5.02
N LYS A 160 17.03 -5.36 -5.40
CA LYS A 160 16.21 -4.98 -6.56
C LYS A 160 15.75 -3.52 -6.53
N LYS A 161 15.38 -3.01 -5.35
CA LYS A 161 14.89 -1.63 -5.20
C LYS A 161 15.99 -0.57 -5.23
N PHE A 162 17.15 -0.87 -4.65
CA PHE A 162 18.17 0.15 -4.35
C PHE A 162 19.46 0.03 -5.17
N THR A 163 19.66 -1.02 -5.98
CA THR A 163 20.84 -1.12 -6.85
C THR A 163 21.01 0.11 -7.75
N ALA A 164 19.92 0.66 -8.28
CA ALA A 164 19.97 1.88 -9.11
C ALA A 164 20.43 3.14 -8.33
N LYS A 165 20.44 3.10 -7.00
CA LYS A 165 20.90 4.19 -6.12
C LYS A 165 22.35 4.01 -5.63
N GLY A 166 23.02 2.92 -6.00
CA GLY A 166 24.42 2.63 -5.63
C GLY A 166 24.57 1.57 -4.53
N GLU A 167 25.74 0.92 -4.51
CA GLU A 167 26.07 -0.17 -3.59
C GLU A 167 26.11 0.27 -2.12
N ASP A 168 26.56 1.50 -1.84
CA ASP A 168 26.61 2.03 -0.47
C ASP A 168 25.22 2.07 0.19
N VAL A 169 24.18 2.41 -0.59
CA VAL A 169 22.79 2.40 -0.10
C VAL A 169 22.36 0.98 0.23
N VAL A 170 22.69 0.00 -0.62
CA VAL A 170 22.36 -1.42 -0.37
C VAL A 170 23.06 -1.91 0.90
N ASN A 171 24.37 -1.66 1.02
CA ASN A 171 25.18 -2.06 2.17
C ASN A 171 24.68 -1.43 3.48
N LEU A 172 24.26 -0.16 3.44
CA LEU A 172 23.67 0.52 4.59
C LEU A 172 22.38 -0.17 5.06
N ASN A 173 21.50 -0.58 4.13
CA ASN A 173 20.29 -1.33 4.46
C ASN A 173 20.63 -2.74 5.00
N PHE A 174 21.67 -3.40 4.49
CA PHE A 174 22.12 -4.70 5.00
C PHE A 174 22.68 -4.61 6.42
N LYS A 175 23.45 -3.56 6.72
CA LYS A 175 23.90 -3.27 8.08
C LYS A 175 22.70 -3.09 9.02
N ALA A 176 21.65 -2.38 8.59
CA ALA A 176 20.42 -2.21 9.37
C ALA A 176 19.70 -3.54 9.65
N ILE A 177 19.69 -4.47 8.68
CA ILE A 177 19.17 -5.83 8.89
C ILE A 177 20.00 -6.56 9.95
N GLU A 178 21.32 -6.56 9.82
CA GLU A 178 22.21 -7.28 10.74
C GLU A 178 22.07 -6.77 12.18
N VAL A 179 22.08 -5.45 12.36
CA VAL A 179 21.88 -4.79 13.66
C VAL A 179 20.56 -5.22 14.29
N ALA A 180 19.48 -5.22 13.51
CA ALA A 180 18.17 -5.66 14.00
C ALA A 180 18.18 -7.16 14.40
N GLN A 181 18.73 -8.04 13.56
CA GLN A 181 18.79 -9.47 13.86
C GLN A 181 19.58 -9.77 15.14
N ASN A 182 20.71 -9.11 15.33
CA ASN A 182 21.53 -9.29 16.52
C ASN A 182 20.78 -8.79 17.77
N TYR A 183 20.16 -7.61 17.68
CA TYR A 183 19.36 -7.08 18.79
C TYR A 183 18.23 -8.05 19.20
N ILE A 184 17.46 -8.56 18.24
CA ILE A 184 16.36 -9.49 18.51
C ILE A 184 16.88 -10.77 19.18
N LYS A 185 17.96 -11.37 18.68
CA LYS A 185 18.52 -12.63 19.22
C LYS A 185 19.07 -12.48 20.63
N GLU A 186 19.66 -11.33 20.94
CA GLU A 186 20.31 -11.09 22.23
C GLU A 186 19.34 -10.60 23.30
N HIS A 187 18.36 -9.77 22.94
CA HIS A 187 17.55 -9.02 23.90
C HIS A 187 16.08 -9.48 23.94
N ILE A 188 15.57 -10.14 22.90
CA ILE A 188 14.15 -10.46 22.80
C ILE A 188 13.91 -11.96 22.93
N LYS A 189 13.16 -12.32 23.98
CA LYS A 189 12.57 -13.65 24.12
C LYS A 189 11.20 -13.66 23.46
N LYS A 190 11.03 -14.46 22.41
CA LYS A 190 9.73 -14.66 21.76
C LYS A 190 8.75 -15.37 22.71
N ILE A 191 7.54 -14.81 22.85
CA ILE A 191 6.48 -15.27 23.74
C ILE A 191 5.15 -15.55 23.03
N ASP A 192 4.97 -15.04 21.81
CA ASP A 192 3.76 -15.23 21.01
C ASP A 192 3.80 -16.55 20.19
N PRO A 193 2.65 -17.08 19.73
CA PRO A 193 2.59 -18.33 18.97
C PRO A 193 2.81 -18.18 17.45
N TYR A 194 2.88 -16.97 16.91
CA TYR A 194 2.92 -16.75 15.46
C TYR A 194 4.24 -17.22 14.85
N LYS A 195 4.15 -17.90 13.71
CA LYS A 195 5.29 -18.31 12.90
C LYS A 195 4.84 -18.49 11.47
N VAL A 196 5.65 -18.00 10.54
CA VAL A 196 5.42 -18.18 9.11
C VAL A 196 5.84 -19.60 8.70
N PRO A 197 4.97 -20.39 8.04
CA PRO A 197 5.27 -21.76 7.65
C PRO A 197 6.17 -21.83 6.40
N GLY A 198 7.39 -21.30 6.50
CA GLY A 198 8.43 -21.42 5.47
C GLY A 198 7.99 -20.98 4.05
N PRO A 199 8.74 -21.36 3.00
CA PRO A 199 8.32 -21.11 1.62
C PRO A 199 7.28 -22.13 1.13
N LEU A 200 6.27 -21.66 0.41
CA LEU A 200 5.29 -22.45 -0.33
C LEU A 200 5.71 -22.62 -1.81
N PRO A 201 5.09 -23.54 -2.57
CA PRO A 201 5.31 -23.62 -4.01
C PRO A 201 5.06 -22.28 -4.71
N LYS A 202 6.02 -21.84 -5.52
CA LYS A 202 5.89 -20.58 -6.27
C LYS A 202 4.75 -20.66 -7.27
N LYS A 203 4.00 -19.56 -7.38
CA LYS A 203 2.91 -19.38 -8.33
C LYS A 203 3.34 -18.36 -9.40
N ASP A 204 2.83 -18.52 -10.61
CA ASP A 204 2.96 -17.51 -11.66
C ASP A 204 1.88 -16.44 -11.45
N VAL A 205 2.24 -15.41 -10.69
CA VAL A 205 1.33 -14.36 -10.25
C VAL A 205 1.99 -13.00 -10.39
N ILE A 206 1.15 -11.98 -10.55
CA ILE A 206 1.54 -10.57 -10.46
C ILE A 206 0.91 -9.96 -9.21
N ILE A 207 1.62 -8.99 -8.64
CA ILE A 207 1.04 -8.09 -7.64
C ILE A 207 0.61 -6.84 -8.40
N VAL A 208 -0.67 -6.48 -8.30
CA VAL A 208 -1.25 -5.37 -9.05
C VAL A 208 -2.20 -4.59 -8.15
N GLU A 209 -2.15 -3.25 -8.23
CA GLU A 209 -3.12 -2.37 -7.60
C GLU A 209 -4.39 -2.26 -8.47
N GLY A 210 -5.55 -1.94 -7.89
CA GLY A 210 -6.81 -1.82 -8.64
C GLY A 210 -6.73 -0.89 -9.87
N ASN A 211 -6.19 0.32 -9.71
CA ASN A 211 -6.05 1.27 -10.82
C ASN A 211 -5.04 0.81 -11.88
N GLU A 212 -3.99 0.09 -11.48
CA GLU A 212 -3.04 -0.53 -12.42
C GLU A 212 -3.72 -1.68 -13.19
N ALA A 213 -4.55 -2.48 -12.53
CA ALA A 213 -5.30 -3.56 -13.17
C ALA A 213 -6.30 -3.02 -14.21
N ILE A 214 -6.98 -1.91 -13.91
CA ILE A 214 -7.84 -1.19 -14.87
C ILE A 214 -7.03 -0.74 -16.09
N ALA A 215 -5.87 -0.09 -15.86
CA ALA A 215 -4.99 0.35 -16.93
C ALA A 215 -4.47 -0.81 -17.80
N LEU A 216 -4.04 -1.91 -17.19
CA LEU A 216 -3.58 -3.10 -17.91
C LEU A 216 -4.73 -3.72 -18.73
N GLY A 217 -5.93 -3.85 -18.15
CA GLY A 217 -7.11 -4.34 -18.86
C GLY A 217 -7.47 -3.49 -20.07
N ALA A 218 -7.46 -2.17 -19.91
CA ALA A 218 -7.70 -1.21 -20.99
C ALA A 218 -6.65 -1.31 -22.11
N ALA A 219 -5.37 -1.41 -21.75
CA ALA A 219 -4.28 -1.57 -22.71
C ALA A 219 -4.43 -2.88 -23.50
N VAL A 220 -4.73 -4.00 -22.82
CA VAL A 220 -4.97 -5.31 -23.46
C VAL A 220 -6.20 -5.28 -24.37
N ALA A 221 -7.26 -4.56 -23.98
CA ALA A 221 -8.45 -4.38 -24.80
C ALA A 221 -8.23 -3.50 -26.05
N GLY A 222 -7.06 -2.85 -26.16
CA GLY A 222 -6.65 -2.04 -27.30
C GLY A 222 -7.17 -0.61 -27.25
N VAL A 223 -7.37 -0.04 -26.06
CA VAL A 223 -7.63 1.41 -25.92
C VAL A 223 -6.45 2.20 -26.51
N LYS A 224 -6.77 3.22 -27.29
CA LYS A 224 -5.79 4.08 -27.99
C LYS A 224 -5.89 5.54 -27.63
N VAL A 225 -7.00 5.98 -27.05
CA VAL A 225 -7.15 7.36 -26.55
C VAL A 225 -7.54 7.32 -25.09
N PHE A 226 -6.79 8.05 -24.27
CA PHE A 226 -7.14 8.31 -22.88
C PHE A 226 -7.17 9.82 -22.66
N ALA A 227 -8.27 10.34 -22.12
CA ALA A 227 -8.42 11.74 -21.75
C ALA A 227 -8.98 11.82 -20.34
N ALA A 228 -8.33 12.55 -19.44
CA ALA A 228 -8.78 12.67 -18.05
C ALA A 228 -8.33 14.00 -17.43
N TYR A 229 -9.12 14.50 -16.48
CA TYR A 229 -8.71 15.52 -15.53
C TYR A 229 -8.23 14.85 -14.23
N PRO A 230 -7.08 15.27 -13.64
CA PRO A 230 -6.57 14.64 -12.42
C PRO A 230 -7.53 14.78 -11.22
N ILE A 231 -8.03 13.66 -10.70
CA ILE A 231 -8.87 13.60 -9.50
C ILE A 231 -8.54 12.39 -8.64
N THR A 232 -8.42 12.57 -7.32
CA THR A 232 -8.23 11.46 -6.37
C THR A 232 -9.54 10.68 -6.22
N PRO A 233 -9.53 9.33 -6.23
CA PRO A 233 -8.38 8.41 -6.36
C PRO A 233 -8.09 7.92 -7.80
N ALA A 234 -8.70 8.49 -8.84
CA ALA A 234 -8.65 7.99 -10.22
C ALA A 234 -7.37 8.35 -11.01
N THR A 235 -6.61 9.39 -10.63
CA THR A 235 -5.43 9.87 -11.38
C THR A 235 -4.43 8.76 -11.73
N THR A 236 -4.24 7.76 -10.86
CA THR A 236 -3.25 6.71 -11.10
C THR A 236 -3.64 5.77 -12.24
N VAL A 237 -4.92 5.65 -12.62
CA VAL A 237 -5.34 4.92 -13.83
C VAL A 237 -4.61 5.51 -15.05
N GLY A 238 -4.64 6.83 -15.19
CA GLY A 238 -3.94 7.54 -16.26
C GLY A 238 -2.41 7.37 -16.17
N ASN A 239 -1.83 7.44 -14.97
CA ASN A 239 -0.39 7.26 -14.78
C ASN A 239 0.12 5.89 -15.26
N TYR A 240 -0.64 4.82 -15.02
CA TYR A 240 -0.30 3.48 -15.48
C TYR A 240 -0.60 3.28 -16.97
N LEU A 241 -1.74 3.79 -17.45
CA LEU A 241 -2.21 3.55 -18.80
C LEU A 241 -1.45 4.36 -19.87
N SER A 242 -1.15 5.63 -19.58
CA SER A 242 -0.51 6.56 -20.51
C SER A 242 0.77 6.01 -21.16
N PRO A 243 1.77 5.49 -20.42
CA PRO A 243 2.99 4.97 -21.04
C PRO A 243 2.71 3.72 -21.91
N LEU A 244 1.67 2.94 -21.63
CA LEU A 244 1.29 1.77 -22.42
C LEU A 244 0.64 2.20 -23.75
N ILE A 245 -0.28 3.16 -23.69
CA ILE A 245 -0.96 3.71 -24.88
C ILE A 245 0.03 4.42 -25.80
N LEU A 246 0.87 5.31 -25.27
CA LEU A 246 1.82 6.10 -26.06
C LEU A 246 2.83 5.20 -26.79
N LYS A 247 3.31 4.13 -26.15
CA LYS A 247 4.21 3.15 -26.79
C LYS A 247 3.60 2.40 -27.97
N THR A 248 2.26 2.36 -28.05
CA THR A 248 1.55 1.67 -29.13
C THR A 248 0.90 2.64 -30.12
N GLY A 249 1.37 3.90 -30.16
CA GLY A 249 0.92 4.94 -31.09
C GLY A 249 -0.44 5.55 -30.75
N GLY A 250 -0.91 5.39 -29.52
CA GLY A 250 -2.11 6.07 -29.05
C GLY A 250 -1.84 7.51 -28.58
N PHE A 251 -2.88 8.14 -28.04
CA PHE A 251 -2.89 9.53 -27.62
C PHE A 251 -3.38 9.66 -26.18
N VAL A 252 -2.77 10.58 -25.44
CA VAL A 252 -3.13 10.88 -24.05
C VAL A 252 -3.35 12.38 -23.95
N TYR A 253 -4.49 12.78 -23.38
CA TYR A 253 -4.84 14.18 -23.14
C TYR A 253 -5.14 14.41 -21.67
N GLN A 254 -4.28 15.17 -20.99
CA GLN A 254 -4.67 15.74 -19.70
C GLN A 254 -5.50 16.99 -19.98
N SER A 255 -6.82 16.86 -19.85
CA SER A 255 -7.73 17.96 -20.14
C SER A 255 -7.72 19.02 -19.03
N GLU A 256 -8.37 20.14 -19.32
CA GLU A 256 -8.59 21.25 -18.41
C GLU A 256 -9.66 20.97 -17.35
N ASP A 257 -10.63 20.11 -17.66
CA ASP A 257 -11.71 19.64 -16.78
C ASP A 257 -12.33 18.31 -17.28
N GLU A 258 -13.26 17.75 -16.50
CA GLU A 258 -13.96 16.50 -16.84
C GLU A 258 -14.88 16.61 -18.06
N ILE A 259 -15.41 17.79 -18.38
CA ILE A 259 -16.27 18.01 -19.55
C ILE A 259 -15.43 17.85 -20.82
N SER A 260 -14.29 18.53 -20.89
CA SER A 260 -13.34 18.45 -21.99
C SER A 260 -12.76 17.05 -22.15
N SER A 261 -12.50 16.35 -21.03
CA SER A 261 -12.14 14.92 -21.06
C SER A 261 -13.19 14.09 -21.81
N MET A 262 -14.45 14.15 -21.39
CA MET A 262 -15.50 13.35 -22.00
C MET A 262 -15.75 13.75 -23.45
N ALA A 263 -15.66 15.04 -23.79
CA ALA A 263 -15.79 15.52 -25.16
C ALA A 263 -14.69 14.94 -26.07
N ALA A 264 -13.46 14.87 -25.59
CA ALA A 264 -12.35 14.25 -26.31
C ALA A 264 -12.57 12.74 -26.51
N ILE A 265 -13.11 12.04 -25.50
CA ILE A 265 -13.45 10.60 -25.61
C ILE A 265 -14.54 10.36 -26.66
N ILE A 266 -15.60 11.16 -26.66
CA ILE A 266 -16.67 11.06 -27.65
C ILE A 266 -16.14 11.33 -29.06
N GLY A 267 -15.30 12.36 -29.23
CA GLY A 267 -14.67 12.66 -30.51
C GLY A 267 -13.78 11.53 -31.02
N ALA A 268 -13.00 10.90 -30.13
CA ALA A 268 -12.18 9.74 -30.46
C ALA A 268 -13.04 8.51 -30.82
N SER A 269 -14.13 8.27 -30.09
CA SER A 269 -15.08 7.20 -30.41
C SER A 269 -15.72 7.41 -31.79
N PHE A 270 -16.17 8.63 -32.09
CA PHE A 270 -16.72 8.99 -33.40
C PHE A 270 -15.71 8.75 -34.55
N ALA A 271 -14.42 8.98 -34.30
CA ALA A 271 -13.35 8.68 -35.24
C ALA A 271 -13.04 7.17 -35.38
N GLY A 272 -13.76 6.29 -34.68
CA GLY A 272 -13.62 4.83 -34.75
C GLY A 272 -12.54 4.26 -33.82
N VAL A 273 -12.12 5.02 -32.80
CA VAL A 273 -11.03 4.63 -31.90
C VAL A 273 -11.58 4.26 -30.52
N LYS A 274 -11.10 3.14 -29.96
CA LYS A 274 -11.41 2.77 -28.57
C LYS A 274 -10.80 3.81 -27.62
N ALA A 275 -11.67 4.51 -26.91
CA ALA A 275 -11.31 5.60 -26.02
C ALA A 275 -11.92 5.40 -24.64
N MET A 276 -11.23 5.87 -23.60
CA MET A 276 -11.73 5.82 -22.23
C MET A 276 -11.29 7.02 -21.39
N THR A 277 -12.05 7.35 -20.35
CA THR A 277 -11.66 8.29 -19.29
C THR A 277 -11.68 7.59 -17.93
N ALA A 278 -11.08 8.23 -16.92
CA ALA A 278 -11.16 7.80 -15.52
C ALA A 278 -11.38 9.02 -14.64
N THR A 279 -12.33 8.91 -13.71
CA THR A 279 -12.77 9.99 -12.82
C THR A 279 -13.33 9.44 -11.50
N SER A 280 -13.97 10.28 -10.70
CA SER A 280 -14.69 9.92 -9.47
C SER A 280 -16.02 10.69 -9.41
N GLY A 281 -16.88 10.45 -8.41
CA GLY A 281 -18.22 11.02 -8.28
C GLY A 281 -18.42 12.50 -8.73
N PRO A 282 -17.59 13.47 -8.31
CA PRO A 282 -17.72 14.86 -8.78
C PRO A 282 -17.55 15.01 -10.30
N GLY A 283 -16.62 14.28 -10.88
CA GLY A 283 -16.39 14.29 -12.32
C GLY A 283 -17.50 13.57 -13.10
N ILE A 284 -18.05 12.48 -12.58
CA ILE A 284 -19.26 11.86 -13.14
C ILE A 284 -20.39 12.88 -13.24
N SER A 285 -20.61 13.66 -12.18
CA SER A 285 -21.64 14.70 -12.16
C SER A 285 -21.43 15.76 -13.25
N LEU A 286 -20.18 16.13 -13.56
CA LEU A 286 -19.85 17.08 -14.63
C LEU A 286 -19.99 16.47 -16.03
N MET A 287 -19.78 15.16 -16.18
CA MET A 287 -19.81 14.48 -17.48
C MET A 287 -21.23 14.15 -17.97
N GLN A 288 -22.27 14.31 -17.15
CA GLN A 288 -23.64 13.81 -17.46
C GLN A 288 -24.19 14.26 -18.82
N GLU A 289 -24.05 15.55 -19.17
CA GLU A 289 -24.53 16.06 -20.47
C GLU A 289 -23.90 15.31 -21.66
N LEU A 290 -22.62 14.95 -21.54
CA LEU A 290 -21.88 14.27 -22.59
C LEU A 290 -22.09 12.76 -22.56
N ILE A 291 -22.37 12.17 -21.39
CA ILE A 291 -22.83 10.78 -21.27
C ILE A 291 -24.16 10.61 -22.03
N ASP A 292 -25.10 11.54 -21.82
CA ASP A 292 -26.37 11.56 -22.55
C ASP A 292 -26.16 11.71 -24.07
N LEU A 293 -25.23 12.58 -24.49
CA LEU A 293 -24.87 12.72 -25.90
C LEU A 293 -24.29 11.42 -26.48
N ALA A 294 -23.38 10.75 -25.77
CA ALA A 294 -22.77 9.50 -26.21
C ALA A 294 -23.82 8.40 -26.37
N SER A 295 -24.78 8.32 -25.43
CA SER A 295 -25.94 7.43 -25.50
C SER A 295 -26.83 7.74 -26.70
N MET A 296 -27.25 9.00 -26.86
CA MET A 296 -28.14 9.45 -27.95
C MET A 296 -27.54 9.23 -29.34
N THR A 297 -26.22 9.32 -29.46
CA THR A 297 -25.49 9.14 -30.73
C THR A 297 -24.93 7.73 -30.92
N GLU A 298 -25.21 6.81 -29.99
CA GLU A 298 -24.73 5.42 -29.98
C GLU A 298 -23.21 5.30 -30.10
N LEU A 299 -22.46 6.22 -29.47
CA LEU A 299 -21.00 6.25 -29.51
C LEU A 299 -20.40 5.44 -28.33
N PRO A 300 -19.65 4.34 -28.60
CA PRO A 300 -19.09 3.51 -27.54
C PRO A 300 -18.01 4.24 -26.73
N THR A 301 -18.26 4.42 -25.44
CA THR A 301 -17.30 5.06 -24.52
C THR A 301 -17.19 4.24 -23.23
N VAL A 302 -16.03 4.32 -22.57
CA VAL A 302 -15.80 3.70 -21.26
C VAL A 302 -15.38 4.78 -20.27
N ILE A 303 -16.12 4.86 -19.16
CA ILE A 303 -15.82 5.76 -18.04
C ILE A 303 -15.53 4.89 -16.83
N VAL A 304 -14.34 5.07 -16.25
CA VAL A 304 -13.99 4.44 -14.98
C VAL A 304 -14.33 5.40 -13.86
N ASP A 305 -15.36 5.09 -13.09
CA ASP A 305 -15.66 5.78 -11.83
C ASP A 305 -14.96 5.08 -10.66
N VAL A 306 -13.87 5.68 -10.18
CA VAL A 306 -13.20 5.23 -8.96
C VAL A 306 -13.87 5.92 -7.78
N GLN A 307 -14.95 5.31 -7.29
CA GLN A 307 -15.80 5.87 -6.25
C GLN A 307 -15.02 6.27 -4.98
N ARG A 308 -15.42 7.39 -4.40
CA ARG A 308 -14.91 7.93 -3.14
C ARG A 308 -16.06 8.47 -2.31
N ALA A 309 -15.85 8.68 -1.01
CA ALA A 309 -16.90 9.18 -0.13
C ALA A 309 -17.44 10.54 -0.57
N GLY A 310 -18.76 10.63 -0.73
CA GLY A 310 -19.51 11.84 -1.09
C GLY A 310 -20.35 12.37 0.08
N PRO A 311 -21.36 13.23 -0.17
CA PRO A 311 -21.62 13.95 -1.43
C PRO A 311 -20.67 15.15 -1.64
N SER A 312 -20.75 15.79 -2.81
CA SER A 312 -19.93 16.95 -3.18
C SER A 312 -18.42 16.62 -3.09
N THR A 313 -17.59 17.46 -2.47
CA THR A 313 -16.17 17.15 -2.25
C THR A 313 -15.99 15.85 -1.45
N GLY A 314 -16.86 15.64 -0.46
CA GLY A 314 -16.86 14.49 0.44
C GLY A 314 -15.51 14.26 1.13
N MET A 315 -15.06 13.00 1.19
CA MET A 315 -13.76 12.61 1.74
C MET A 315 -12.94 11.86 0.67
N PRO A 316 -12.07 12.56 -0.10
CA PRO A 316 -11.45 12.01 -1.31
C PRO A 316 -10.59 10.75 -1.11
N THR A 317 -10.12 10.50 0.11
CA THR A 317 -9.25 9.38 0.48
C THR A 317 -9.98 8.26 1.22
N LYS A 318 -11.31 8.34 1.36
CA LYS A 318 -12.11 7.37 2.10
C LYS A 318 -12.94 6.51 1.15
N HIS A 319 -13.12 5.26 1.56
CA HIS A 319 -13.89 4.26 0.84
C HIS A 319 -15.38 4.53 0.98
N GLU A 320 -16.10 4.53 -0.13
CA GLU A 320 -17.56 4.53 -0.20
C GLU A 320 -17.99 3.96 -1.56
N GLN A 321 -19.25 3.53 -1.65
CA GLN A 321 -19.86 3.00 -2.87
C GLN A 321 -21.25 3.63 -3.09
N ALA A 322 -21.31 4.96 -3.05
CA ALA A 322 -22.56 5.72 -3.04
C ALA A 322 -22.93 6.35 -4.39
N ASP A 323 -22.14 6.13 -5.46
CA ASP A 323 -22.34 6.80 -6.74
C ASP A 323 -23.33 6.04 -7.65
N LEU A 324 -23.90 4.91 -7.20
CA LEU A 324 -24.83 4.07 -8.00
C LEU A 324 -26.07 4.82 -8.52
N PHE A 325 -26.57 5.83 -7.79
CA PHE A 325 -27.71 6.64 -8.27
C PHE A 325 -27.32 7.68 -9.33
N ALA A 326 -26.04 8.03 -9.42
CA ALA A 326 -25.53 8.96 -10.41
C ALA A 326 -25.06 8.26 -11.70
N ALA A 327 -24.83 6.94 -11.64
CA ALA A 327 -24.36 6.09 -12.73
C ALA A 327 -25.47 5.67 -13.71
#